data_AF-A0A4Z1IIV7-F1
#
_entry.id   AF-A0A4Z1IIV7-F1
#
_cell.length_a   1.000
_cell.length_b   1.000
_cell.length_c   1.000
_cell.angle_alpha   90.00
_cell.angle_beta   90.00
_cell.angle_gamma   90.00
#
_symmetry.space_group_name_H-M   'P 1'
#
loop_
_entity.id
_entity.type
_entity.pdbx_description
1 polymer ?
#
loop_
_entity_poly.entity_id
_entity_poly.type
_entity_poly.pdbx_seq_one_letter_code
_entity_poly.pdbx_strand_id
1 'polypeptide(L)'
;MSLTTRMNGYFHGPRRIIDPDSGLVSQETTSRELQVSDYHWDSQFEELLEANWEESDDNQEFTAGEAITAQFKRRKPRVPRLMQLSVDSIVKNVSSITYETIKNMPSTQLEFLWRELSKRCVYSFNTWKAFSKALDRQEGAILNQFRYSGFVAEPVPSLSVYTKPLKSTTFDFLAHLSITTAFGTSNMVELSTFVNLVALEISNPKQDNRGRTADKQFDTSFGDRVVKTWSEVAAKGKGFKVLRILKLRNFLEITNNCFQYLNDFPALAVFDVMDCDFNGLAQLSVEKLGWEIHPDGALLEILQSDCVKHIMAMRASLGLLARPIRRSTAKPLWDKAKITMIPRSDVPTLLTGGSQSAARNNAYLLAEDRKEYRELETWEFRTLTSLNRISELRNDEDLRAAGLKVGEFAPMVSGEFLSSIPIASLRLGPELFCTPSRADLHQPFYDGGMRDGSLKYTSKNLGVGAKGYVYTRITIPIARARSRQQLNEEICNESSGSGSRQSKRRKVRGDKRQQIGDLLAGVMGVI
;
A
#
# COMPACT_ATOMS: atom_id res chain seq x y z
N MET A 1 -40.18 2.36 62.46
CA MET A 1 -38.80 2.33 61.92
C MET A 1 -38.55 0.99 61.25
N SER A 2 -38.65 0.93 59.92
CA SER A 2 -37.91 -0.05 59.10
C SER A 2 -38.03 0.33 57.63
N LEU A 3 -36.88 0.29 56.96
CA LEU A 3 -36.58 0.85 55.65
C LEU A 3 -37.09 -0.03 54.50
N THR A 4 -37.73 0.57 53.50
CA THR A 4 -38.01 -0.03 52.20
C THR A 4 -36.93 0.37 51.20
N THR A 5 -36.07 -0.57 50.82
CA THR A 5 -35.10 -0.43 49.73
C THR A 5 -35.74 -0.97 48.43
N ARG A 6 -35.98 -0.10 47.46
CA ARG A 6 -36.35 -0.48 46.08
C ARG A 6 -35.10 -0.93 45.33
N MET A 7 -35.07 -2.16 44.84
CA MET A 7 -34.15 -2.60 43.79
C MET A 7 -34.84 -2.44 42.43
N ASN A 8 -34.33 -1.56 41.58
CA ASN A 8 -34.62 -1.52 40.15
C ASN A 8 -33.68 -2.51 39.45
N GLY A 9 -34.20 -3.69 39.10
CA GLY A 9 -33.52 -4.62 38.19
C GLY A 9 -34.12 -4.51 36.79
N TYR A 10 -33.37 -3.94 35.85
CA TYR A 10 -33.66 -4.03 34.42
C TYR A 10 -33.23 -5.41 33.92
N PHE A 11 -34.18 -6.34 33.75
CA PHE A 11 -33.93 -7.59 33.03
C PHE A 11 -34.17 -7.35 31.53
N HIS A 12 -33.09 -7.26 30.75
CA HIS A 12 -33.15 -7.38 29.29
C HIS A 12 -33.13 -8.87 28.91
N GLY A 13 -34.32 -9.45 28.76
CA GLY A 13 -34.52 -10.76 28.12
C GLY A 13 -35.27 -10.61 26.79
N PRO A 14 -35.10 -11.55 25.84
CA PRO A 14 -35.80 -11.51 24.56
C PRO A 14 -37.32 -11.56 24.75
N ARG A 15 -38.05 -10.66 24.08
CA ARG A 15 -39.52 -10.63 24.09
C ARG A 15 -40.04 -11.77 23.20
N ARG A 16 -40.85 -12.64 23.78
CA ARG A 16 -41.62 -13.64 23.01
C ARG A 16 -42.89 -12.99 22.52
N ILE A 17 -43.12 -13.03 21.21
CA ILE A 17 -44.38 -12.62 20.61
C ILE A 17 -45.08 -13.89 20.15
N ILE A 18 -46.33 -14.04 20.56
CA ILE A 18 -47.20 -15.13 20.13
C ILE A 18 -48.16 -14.54 19.13
N ASP A 19 -48.10 -15.01 17.90
CA ASP A 19 -49.07 -14.66 16.87
C ASP A 19 -50.44 -15.25 17.27
N PRO A 20 -51.47 -14.43 17.52
CA PRO A 20 -52.76 -14.89 18.04
C PRO A 20 -53.53 -15.75 17.05
N ASP A 21 -53.26 -15.65 15.74
CA ASP A 21 -54.02 -16.37 14.72
C ASP A 21 -53.36 -17.70 14.33
N SER A 22 -52.02 -17.79 14.45
CA SER A 22 -51.26 -19.00 14.09
C SER A 22 -50.72 -19.80 15.28
N GLY A 23 -50.69 -19.22 16.48
CA GLY A 23 -50.11 -19.83 17.68
C GLY A 23 -48.59 -19.99 17.63
N LEU A 24 -47.92 -19.46 16.60
CA LEU A 24 -46.47 -19.54 16.47
C LEU A 24 -45.79 -18.55 17.41
N VAL A 25 -44.82 -19.07 18.17
CA VAL A 25 -43.98 -18.29 19.08
C VAL A 25 -42.74 -17.82 18.32
N SER A 26 -42.66 -16.53 18.00
CA SER A 26 -41.45 -15.93 17.45
C SER A 26 -40.64 -15.25 18.56
N GLN A 27 -39.31 -15.36 18.48
CA GLN A 27 -38.39 -14.62 19.34
C GLN A 27 -37.91 -13.40 18.57
N GLU A 28 -38.36 -12.22 18.98
CA GLU A 28 -37.86 -10.98 18.43
C GLU A 28 -36.63 -10.56 19.24
N THR A 29 -35.44 -10.84 18.70
CA THR A 29 -34.24 -10.13 19.13
C THR A 29 -34.34 -8.72 18.56
N THR A 30 -34.61 -7.74 19.41
CA THR A 30 -34.52 -6.32 19.06
C THR A 30 -33.06 -5.93 18.82
N SER A 31 -32.49 -6.41 17.72
CA SER A 31 -31.42 -5.69 17.06
C SER A 31 -32.08 -4.45 16.48
N ARG A 32 -31.81 -3.28 17.07
CA ARG A 32 -32.12 -1.99 16.44
C ARG A 32 -31.77 -2.13 14.95
N GLU A 33 -32.73 -1.94 14.06
CA GLU A 33 -32.43 -1.64 12.66
C GLU A 33 -31.61 -0.34 12.67
N LEU A 34 -30.30 -0.50 12.76
CA LEU A 34 -29.33 0.57 12.66
C LEU A 34 -29.44 1.11 11.24
N GLN A 35 -29.92 2.34 11.09
CA GLN A 35 -29.83 3.01 9.80
C GLN A 35 -28.36 3.11 9.41
N VAL A 36 -28.02 2.60 8.23
CA VAL A 36 -26.65 2.54 7.70
C VAL A 36 -26.02 3.94 7.57
N SER A 37 -26.84 5.00 7.55
CA SER A 37 -26.39 6.40 7.60
C SER A 37 -25.81 6.83 8.94
N ASP A 38 -26.20 6.17 10.03
CA ASP A 38 -25.83 6.56 11.39
C ASP A 38 -24.55 5.87 11.86
N TYR A 39 -24.10 4.85 11.11
CA TYR A 39 -22.82 4.20 11.34
C TYR A 39 -21.70 5.00 10.66
N HIS A 40 -21.31 6.09 11.30
CA HIS A 40 -20.04 6.73 10.98
C HIS A 40 -18.92 5.80 11.48
N TRP A 41 -18.08 5.33 10.57
CA TRP A 41 -16.82 4.61 10.85
C TRP A 41 -15.92 5.32 11.87
N ASP A 42 -16.21 6.60 12.13
CA ASP A 42 -15.39 7.56 12.82
C ASP A 42 -15.88 7.87 14.26
N SER A 43 -16.90 7.20 14.81
CA SER A 43 -17.42 7.55 16.16
C SER A 43 -16.43 7.30 17.31
N GLN A 44 -15.33 6.56 17.09
CA GLN A 44 -14.21 6.50 18.05
C GLN A 44 -13.31 7.76 18.02
N PHE A 45 -13.53 8.69 17.08
CA PHE A 45 -12.68 9.87 16.86
C PHE A 45 -13.21 11.17 17.49
N GLU A 46 -14.53 11.31 17.71
CA GLU A 46 -15.11 12.50 18.35
C GLU A 46 -14.59 12.68 19.79
N GLU A 47 -14.35 11.59 20.53
CA GLU A 47 -13.82 11.63 21.91
C GLU A 47 -12.35 12.09 21.98
N LEU A 48 -11.59 11.96 20.88
CA LEU A 48 -10.18 12.42 20.77
C LEU A 48 -10.05 13.91 20.43
N LEU A 49 -11.10 14.53 19.87
CA LEU A 49 -11.10 15.95 19.53
C LEU A 49 -11.11 16.87 20.75
N GLU A 50 -11.50 16.38 21.94
CA GLU A 50 -11.58 17.20 23.15
C GLU A 50 -10.35 17.06 24.07
N ALA A 51 -9.58 15.96 23.98
CA ALA A 51 -8.63 15.59 25.04
C ALA A 51 -7.18 16.07 24.87
N ASN A 52 -6.69 16.39 23.66
CA ASN A 52 -5.24 16.55 23.41
C ASN A 52 -4.82 17.88 22.75
N TRP A 53 -5.47 18.99 23.07
CA TRP A 53 -5.04 20.32 22.62
C TRP A 53 -4.08 20.98 23.62
N GLU A 54 -2.83 20.49 23.69
CA GLU A 54 -1.70 21.31 24.12
C GLU A 54 -0.89 21.70 22.88
N GLU A 55 -0.73 23.00 22.64
CA GLU A 55 0.10 23.55 21.56
C GLU A 55 1.54 23.05 21.75
N SER A 56 1.96 22.02 21.01
CA SER A 56 3.37 21.68 20.89
C SER A 56 4.04 22.75 20.01
N ASP A 57 4.58 23.79 20.64
CA ASP A 57 5.52 24.70 20.00
C ASP A 57 6.72 23.87 19.51
N ASP A 58 6.98 23.93 18.19
CA ASP A 58 8.16 23.32 17.59
C ASP A 58 9.42 23.86 18.30
N ASN A 59 10.17 22.95 18.95
CA ASN A 59 11.41 23.23 19.67
C ASN A 59 12.46 23.88 18.75
N GLN A 60 12.50 25.21 18.78
CA GLN A 60 13.71 25.97 18.46
C GLN A 60 14.54 26.02 19.74
N GLU A 61 15.72 25.41 19.72
CA GLU A 61 16.63 25.29 20.86
C GLU A 61 17.08 26.69 21.33
N PHE A 62 16.38 27.25 22.34
CA PHE A 62 16.76 28.48 23.00
C PHE A 62 17.87 28.18 24.01
N THR A 63 19.01 28.83 23.84
CA THR A 63 20.12 28.81 24.80
C THR A 63 19.65 29.23 26.19
N ALA A 64 20.07 28.50 27.22
CA ALA A 64 19.64 28.60 28.62
C ALA A 64 19.75 29.99 29.30
N GLY A 65 20.26 31.01 28.61
CA GLY A 65 20.38 32.38 29.10
C GLY A 65 19.11 33.24 29.03
N GLU A 66 18.07 32.85 28.28
CA GLU A 66 16.84 33.66 28.10
C GLU A 66 15.61 33.13 28.86
N ALA A 67 15.77 32.06 29.64
CA ALA A 67 14.67 31.35 30.30
C ALA A 67 14.00 32.11 31.48
N ILE A 68 14.59 33.21 31.96
CA ILE A 68 14.08 33.91 33.17
C ILE A 68 13.19 35.12 32.82
N THR A 69 13.11 35.56 31.56
CA THR A 69 12.22 36.68 31.16
C THR A 69 11.01 36.27 30.31
N ALA A 70 10.87 34.98 29.99
CA ALA A 70 9.78 34.47 29.14
C ALA A 70 8.53 34.00 29.91
N GLN A 71 8.51 34.07 31.24
CA GLN A 71 7.32 33.83 32.03
C GLN A 71 6.56 35.17 32.22
N PHE A 72 5.29 35.19 31.83
CA PHE A 72 4.33 36.31 32.00
C PHE A 72 4.31 37.43 30.93
N LYS A 73 4.18 37.04 29.66
CA LYS A 73 3.17 37.69 28.80
C LYS A 73 2.25 36.63 28.24
N ARG A 74 1.21 36.28 29.02
CA ARG A 74 -0.02 35.67 28.48
C ARG A 74 -0.54 36.62 27.40
N ARG A 75 -0.12 36.39 26.15
CA ARG A 75 -0.67 37.11 25.01
C ARG A 75 -2.16 36.80 25.03
N LYS A 76 -2.99 37.83 25.16
CA LYS A 76 -4.45 37.72 24.99
C LYS A 76 -4.71 36.86 23.75
N PRO A 77 -5.67 35.91 23.77
CA PRO A 77 -5.96 35.05 22.63
C PRO A 77 -6.12 35.94 21.40
N ARG A 78 -5.14 35.87 20.49
CA ARG A 78 -5.20 36.60 19.24
C ARG A 78 -6.44 36.09 18.53
N VAL A 79 -7.32 37.01 18.13
CA VAL A 79 -8.48 36.66 17.30
C VAL A 79 -7.98 35.75 16.17
N PRO A 80 -8.52 34.53 16.04
CA PRO A 80 -8.08 33.59 15.02
C PRO A 80 -8.15 34.28 13.66
N ARG A 81 -7.07 34.17 12.87
CA ARG A 81 -7.08 34.69 11.49
C ARG A 81 -8.25 34.03 10.75
N LEU A 82 -8.89 34.75 9.84
CA LEU A 82 -10.02 34.23 9.03
C LEU A 82 -9.69 32.84 8.43
N MET A 83 -8.46 32.67 7.94
CA MET A 83 -7.96 31.39 7.44
C MET A 83 -8.05 30.25 8.45
N GLN A 84 -7.72 30.50 9.73
CA GLN A 84 -7.81 29.50 10.79
C GLN A 84 -9.27 29.11 11.04
N LEU A 85 -10.17 30.09 11.12
CA LEU A 85 -11.61 29.84 11.27
C LEU A 85 -12.17 29.06 10.09
N SER A 86 -11.71 29.33 8.87
CA SER A 86 -12.09 28.58 7.68
C SER A 86 -11.61 27.13 7.75
N VAL A 87 -10.35 26.88 8.12
CA VAL A 87 -9.82 25.51 8.30
C VAL A 87 -10.60 24.79 9.38
N ASP A 88 -10.81 25.42 10.55
CA ASP A 88 -11.53 24.80 11.65
C ASP A 88 -12.98 24.46 11.26
N SER A 89 -13.63 25.32 10.48
CA SER A 89 -14.96 25.04 9.92
C SER A 89 -14.94 23.86 8.94
N ILE A 90 -13.92 23.77 8.06
CA ILE A 90 -13.77 22.65 7.13
C ILE A 90 -13.51 21.35 7.89
N VAL A 91 -12.64 21.36 8.89
CA VAL A 91 -12.33 20.18 9.73
C VAL A 91 -13.60 19.70 10.44
N LYS A 92 -14.40 20.61 11.00
CA LYS A 92 -15.71 20.27 11.63
C LYS A 92 -16.71 19.67 10.64
N ASN A 93 -16.54 19.91 9.35
CA ASN A 93 -17.42 19.42 8.28
C ASN A 93 -16.66 18.47 7.34
N VAL A 94 -15.62 17.78 7.81
CA VAL A 94 -14.73 16.95 6.96
C VAL A 94 -15.48 15.87 6.18
N SER A 95 -16.58 15.36 6.73
CA SER A 95 -17.47 14.38 6.10
C SER A 95 -18.18 14.90 4.85
N SER A 96 -18.32 16.23 4.72
CA SER A 96 -18.90 16.89 3.55
C SER A 96 -17.90 17.13 2.41
N ILE A 97 -16.60 16.88 2.65
CA ILE A 97 -15.56 17.05 1.63
C ILE A 97 -15.70 15.97 0.57
N THR A 98 -15.88 16.40 -0.69
CA THR A 98 -15.94 15.51 -1.85
C THR A 98 -14.90 15.92 -2.88
N TYR A 99 -14.57 15.04 -3.82
CA TYR A 99 -13.68 15.39 -4.93
C TYR A 99 -14.19 16.61 -5.70
N GLU A 100 -15.49 16.71 -5.93
CA GLU A 100 -16.11 17.81 -6.69
C GLU A 100 -15.95 19.17 -5.99
N THR A 101 -15.93 19.21 -4.66
CA THR A 101 -15.75 20.46 -3.92
C THR A 101 -14.31 20.94 -3.89
N ILE A 102 -13.34 20.02 -3.97
CA ILE A 102 -11.91 20.35 -3.82
C ILE A 102 -11.13 20.36 -5.14
N LYS A 103 -11.62 19.74 -6.22
CA LYS A 103 -10.89 19.60 -7.51
C LYS A 103 -10.46 20.93 -8.15
N ASN A 104 -11.14 22.02 -7.83
CA ASN A 104 -10.88 23.35 -8.40
C ASN A 104 -10.03 24.23 -7.47
N MET A 105 -9.65 23.74 -6.28
CA MET A 105 -8.82 24.50 -5.36
C MET A 105 -7.36 24.52 -5.86
N PRO A 106 -6.61 25.62 -5.67
CA PRO A 106 -5.18 25.65 -5.94
C PRO A 106 -4.41 24.58 -5.16
N SER A 107 -3.39 23.96 -5.76
CA SER A 107 -2.61 22.87 -5.13
C SER A 107 -2.05 23.28 -3.77
N THR A 108 -1.54 24.52 -3.64
CA THR A 108 -1.00 25.03 -2.38
C THR A 108 -2.03 25.08 -1.25
N GLN A 109 -3.30 25.35 -1.57
CA GLN A 109 -4.39 25.35 -0.58
C GLN A 109 -4.84 23.92 -0.26
N LEU A 110 -4.88 23.03 -1.25
CA LEU A 110 -5.17 21.61 -1.04
C LEU A 110 -4.12 20.94 -0.16
N GLU A 111 -2.84 21.17 -0.43
CA GLU A 111 -1.72 20.67 0.37
C GLU A 111 -1.78 21.21 1.80
N PHE A 112 -2.08 22.50 1.95
CA PHE A 112 -2.28 23.12 3.26
C PHE A 112 -3.41 22.44 4.03
N LEU A 113 -4.58 22.29 3.40
CA LEU A 113 -5.74 21.67 4.02
C LEU A 113 -5.49 20.19 4.35
N TRP A 114 -4.90 19.43 3.42
CA TRP A 114 -4.50 18.04 3.63
C TRP A 114 -3.55 17.91 4.83
N ARG A 115 -2.57 18.81 4.94
CA ARG A 115 -1.63 18.84 6.06
C ARG A 115 -2.35 19.12 7.37
N GLU A 116 -3.28 20.06 7.41
CA GLU A 116 -4.05 20.36 8.63
C GLU A 116 -4.97 19.20 9.04
N LEU A 117 -5.63 18.52 8.09
CA LEU A 117 -6.41 17.31 8.35
C LEU A 117 -5.51 16.16 8.85
N SER A 118 -4.35 15.97 8.20
CA SER A 118 -3.39 14.92 8.55
C SER A 118 -2.78 15.13 9.94
N LYS A 119 -2.44 16.37 10.30
CA LYS A 119 -1.91 16.70 11.63
C LYS A 119 -2.89 16.35 12.75
N ARG A 120 -4.18 16.53 12.50
CA ARG A 120 -5.24 16.24 13.48
C ARG A 120 -5.68 14.77 13.44
N CYS A 121 -5.19 13.98 12.47
CA CYS A 121 -5.65 12.61 12.20
C CYS A 121 -7.17 12.52 11.96
N VAL A 122 -7.77 13.57 11.38
CA VAL A 122 -9.22 13.68 11.17
C VAL A 122 -9.52 13.59 9.68
N TYR A 123 -9.41 12.40 9.09
CA TYR A 123 -9.87 12.17 7.72
C TYR A 123 -10.44 10.76 7.53
N SER A 124 -11.65 10.71 7.00
CA SER A 124 -12.29 9.46 6.62
C SER A 124 -11.67 8.89 5.34
N PHE A 125 -11.99 7.63 5.02
CA PHE A 125 -11.64 7.04 3.72
C PHE A 125 -12.13 7.88 2.54
N ASN A 126 -13.35 8.46 2.63
CA ASN A 126 -13.91 9.30 1.56
C ASN A 126 -13.10 10.60 1.39
N THR A 127 -12.69 11.21 2.49
CA THR A 127 -11.82 12.38 2.50
C THR A 127 -10.48 12.04 1.86
N TRP A 128 -9.81 10.96 2.30
CA TRP A 128 -8.56 10.51 1.68
C TRP A 128 -8.72 10.22 0.17
N LYS A 129 -9.82 9.57 -0.23
CA LYS A 129 -10.12 9.26 -1.64
C LYS A 129 -10.28 10.54 -2.47
N ALA A 130 -10.92 11.57 -1.92
CA ALA A 130 -11.04 12.87 -2.60
C ALA A 130 -9.66 13.54 -2.78
N PHE A 131 -8.87 13.62 -1.71
CA PHE A 131 -7.55 14.27 -1.74
C PHE A 131 -6.53 13.50 -2.57
N SER A 132 -6.45 12.18 -2.45
CA SER A 132 -5.54 11.34 -3.25
C SER A 132 -5.77 11.46 -4.76
N LYS A 133 -6.99 11.85 -5.17
CA LYS A 133 -7.34 12.14 -6.55
C LYS A 133 -7.06 13.59 -6.96
N ALA A 134 -7.27 14.55 -6.05
CA ALA A 134 -7.15 15.97 -6.35
C ALA A 134 -5.70 16.51 -6.23
N LEU A 135 -4.89 15.95 -5.34
CA LEU A 135 -3.51 16.37 -5.13
C LEU A 135 -2.63 15.94 -6.31
N ASP A 136 -1.81 16.86 -6.80
CA ASP A 136 -0.79 16.54 -7.79
C ASP A 136 0.26 15.62 -7.17
N ARG A 137 0.59 14.56 -7.90
CA ARG A 137 1.52 13.51 -7.49
C ARG A 137 2.93 13.76 -8.00
N GLN A 138 3.12 14.74 -8.88
CA GLN A 138 4.41 14.97 -9.54
C GLN A 138 5.41 15.73 -8.66
N GLU A 139 4.93 16.64 -7.81
CA GLU A 139 5.80 17.47 -6.98
C GLU A 139 5.34 17.49 -5.51
N GLY A 140 6.28 17.28 -4.59
CA GLY A 140 6.02 17.47 -3.16
C GLY A 140 5.12 16.41 -2.49
N ALA A 141 4.66 15.39 -3.22
CA ALA A 141 3.79 14.37 -2.68
C ALA A 141 4.42 13.62 -1.49
N ILE A 142 3.58 13.22 -0.54
CA ILE A 142 3.98 12.47 0.66
C ILE A 142 3.27 11.12 0.73
N LEU A 143 3.86 10.17 1.46
CA LEU A 143 3.40 8.79 1.47
C LEU A 143 1.94 8.61 1.89
N ASN A 144 1.45 9.37 2.87
CA ASN A 144 0.05 9.29 3.32
C ASN A 144 -0.99 9.73 2.27
N GLN A 145 -0.57 10.38 1.17
CA GLN A 145 -1.44 10.66 0.03
C GLN A 145 -1.59 9.43 -0.89
N PHE A 146 -0.65 8.49 -0.81
CA PHE A 146 -0.61 7.26 -1.62
C PHE A 146 -1.09 6.03 -0.87
N ARG A 147 -1.22 6.09 0.46
CA ARG A 147 -1.76 4.99 1.25
C ARG A 147 -2.80 5.45 2.26
N TYR A 148 -3.83 4.66 2.41
CA TYR A 148 -4.80 4.74 3.50
C TYR A 148 -4.81 3.39 4.21
N SER A 149 -4.93 3.41 5.54
CA SER A 149 -5.12 2.21 6.34
C SER A 149 -6.28 2.45 7.31
N GLY A 150 -7.26 1.55 7.29
CA GLY A 150 -8.38 1.51 8.22
C GLY A 150 -8.42 0.17 8.94
N PHE A 151 -8.87 0.18 10.19
CA PHE A 151 -8.98 -0.99 11.04
C PHE A 151 -10.32 -0.98 11.77
N VAL A 152 -11.07 -2.08 11.69
CA VAL A 152 -12.29 -2.29 12.46
C VAL A 152 -12.17 -3.61 13.21
N ALA A 153 -11.96 -3.53 14.52
CA ALA A 153 -11.73 -4.70 15.38
C ALA A 153 -12.95 -5.63 15.43
N GLU A 154 -14.15 -5.07 15.56
CA GLU A 154 -15.39 -5.81 15.75
C GLU A 154 -16.41 -5.40 14.68
N PRO A 155 -16.35 -5.98 13.47
CA PRO A 155 -17.30 -5.64 12.44
C PRO A 155 -18.69 -6.22 12.77
N VAL A 156 -19.70 -5.35 12.88
CA VAL A 156 -21.08 -5.71 13.28
C VAL A 156 -22.03 -5.85 12.07
N PRO A 157 -22.05 -4.92 11.08
CA PRO A 157 -22.82 -5.10 9.86
C PRO A 157 -22.28 -6.19 8.90
N SER A 158 -23.05 -6.47 7.84
CA SER A 158 -22.62 -7.35 6.74
C SER A 158 -21.35 -6.84 6.05
N LEU A 159 -20.55 -7.75 5.49
CA LEU A 159 -19.29 -7.43 4.80
C LEU A 159 -19.45 -6.36 3.71
N SER A 160 -20.61 -6.33 3.03
CA SER A 160 -20.88 -5.38 1.96
C SER A 160 -20.87 -3.93 2.44
N VAL A 161 -21.24 -3.65 3.71
CA VAL A 161 -21.20 -2.29 4.29
C VAL A 161 -19.77 -1.75 4.32
N TYR A 162 -18.81 -2.58 4.71
CA TYR A 162 -17.38 -2.25 4.78
C TYR A 162 -16.73 -2.15 3.41
N THR A 163 -17.13 -3.03 2.50
CA THR A 163 -16.39 -3.25 1.25
C THR A 163 -16.97 -2.44 0.09
N LYS A 164 -18.23 -1.99 0.16
CA LYS A 164 -18.86 -1.12 -0.87
C LYS A 164 -18.05 0.15 -1.14
N PRO A 165 -17.55 0.91 -0.15
CA PRO A 165 -16.69 2.08 -0.40
C PRO A 165 -15.37 1.73 -1.08
N LEU A 166 -14.82 0.53 -0.82
CA LEU A 166 -13.55 0.07 -1.39
C LEU A 166 -13.64 -0.35 -2.86
N LYS A 167 -14.86 -0.55 -3.40
CA LYS A 167 -15.05 -0.85 -4.83
C LYS A 167 -14.70 0.39 -5.66
N SER A 168 -13.78 0.25 -6.61
CA SER A 168 -13.47 1.26 -7.62
C SER A 168 -13.39 0.61 -9.00
N THR A 169 -14.22 1.08 -9.93
CA THR A 169 -14.17 0.65 -11.34
C THR A 169 -13.26 1.51 -12.20
N THR A 170 -12.95 2.73 -11.73
CA THR A 170 -12.05 3.69 -12.35
C THR A 170 -10.58 3.46 -12.00
N PHE A 171 -10.31 2.59 -11.02
CA PHE A 171 -8.98 2.33 -10.48
C PHE A 171 -8.28 3.60 -9.97
N ASP A 172 -9.05 4.55 -9.44
CA ASP A 172 -8.50 5.75 -8.78
C ASP A 172 -7.57 5.35 -7.60
N PHE A 173 -7.83 4.18 -7.00
CA PHE A 173 -7.02 3.51 -6.00
C PHE A 173 -7.18 1.97 -6.12
N LEU A 174 -6.23 1.23 -5.58
CA LEU A 174 -6.28 -0.21 -5.39
C LEU A 174 -6.72 -0.54 -3.95
N ALA A 175 -7.40 -1.66 -3.76
CA ALA A 175 -7.86 -2.10 -2.45
C ALA A 175 -7.03 -3.28 -1.92
N HIS A 176 -6.65 -3.20 -0.65
CA HIS A 176 -6.12 -4.30 0.13
C HIS A 176 -7.12 -4.62 1.24
N LEU A 177 -7.60 -5.86 1.31
CA LEU A 177 -8.59 -6.29 2.30
C LEU A 177 -8.02 -7.43 3.15
N SER A 178 -8.01 -7.24 4.46
CA SER A 178 -7.62 -8.24 5.46
C SER A 178 -8.83 -8.60 6.31
N ILE A 179 -9.26 -9.86 6.29
CA ILE A 179 -10.40 -10.37 7.04
C ILE A 179 -9.90 -11.39 8.07
N THR A 180 -10.03 -11.06 9.34
CA THR A 180 -9.59 -11.87 10.48
C THR A 180 -10.74 -12.29 11.39
N THR A 181 -11.97 -12.14 10.93
CA THR A 181 -13.20 -12.58 11.60
C THR A 181 -14.17 -13.17 10.59
N ALA A 182 -15.06 -14.06 11.04
CA ALA A 182 -15.91 -14.82 10.13
C ALA A 182 -17.07 -14.03 9.55
N PHE A 183 -17.19 -14.12 8.23
CA PHE A 183 -18.38 -13.72 7.49
C PHE A 183 -18.98 -14.94 6.77
N GLY A 184 -20.27 -14.88 6.44
CA GLY A 184 -20.92 -15.95 5.69
C GLY A 184 -20.30 -16.20 4.31
N THR A 185 -20.35 -17.43 3.82
CA THR A 185 -19.77 -17.84 2.53
C THR A 185 -20.32 -17.06 1.35
N SER A 186 -21.58 -16.63 1.39
CA SER A 186 -22.16 -15.74 0.37
C SER A 186 -21.41 -14.40 0.26
N ASN A 187 -21.02 -13.80 1.39
CA ASN A 187 -20.22 -12.57 1.42
C ASN A 187 -18.82 -12.82 0.84
N MET A 188 -18.22 -13.99 1.11
CA MET A 188 -16.93 -14.38 0.54
C MET A 188 -17.01 -14.54 -0.98
N VAL A 189 -18.09 -15.14 -1.49
CA VAL A 189 -18.34 -15.23 -2.94
C VAL A 189 -18.53 -13.83 -3.55
N GLU A 190 -19.19 -12.89 -2.87
CA GLU A 190 -19.40 -11.52 -3.35
C GLU A 190 -18.08 -10.74 -3.56
N LEU A 191 -17.00 -11.09 -2.84
CA LEU A 191 -15.67 -10.50 -3.04
C LEU A 191 -15.17 -10.68 -4.48
N SER A 192 -15.67 -11.68 -5.21
CA SER A 192 -15.38 -11.86 -6.64
C SER A 192 -15.79 -10.70 -7.53
N THR A 193 -16.67 -9.82 -7.06
CA THR A 193 -17.08 -8.62 -7.82
C THR A 193 -16.04 -7.50 -7.78
N PHE A 194 -14.98 -7.62 -6.96
CA PHE A 194 -13.98 -6.58 -6.82
C PHE A 194 -12.99 -6.61 -7.96
N VAL A 195 -13.01 -5.56 -8.80
CA VAL A 195 -12.05 -5.44 -9.91
C VAL A 195 -10.74 -4.79 -9.48
N ASN A 196 -10.74 -3.95 -8.44
CA ASN A 196 -9.57 -3.18 -7.96
C ASN A 196 -8.87 -3.78 -6.74
N LEU A 197 -9.21 -5.00 -6.34
CA LEU A 197 -8.56 -5.66 -5.21
C LEU A 197 -7.16 -6.16 -5.64
N VAL A 198 -6.12 -5.65 -4.99
CA VAL A 198 -4.71 -5.98 -5.27
C VAL A 198 -4.14 -7.02 -4.29
N ALA A 199 -4.66 -7.04 -3.06
CA ALA A 199 -4.32 -8.03 -2.06
C ALA A 199 -5.55 -8.43 -1.26
N LEU A 200 -5.70 -9.73 -1.02
CA LEU A 200 -6.75 -10.31 -0.19
C LEU A 200 -6.12 -11.24 0.84
N GLU A 201 -6.39 -10.99 2.11
CA GLU A 201 -5.95 -11.84 3.21
C GLU A 201 -7.18 -12.29 3.99
N ILE A 202 -7.34 -13.60 4.15
CA ILE A 202 -8.42 -14.16 4.97
C ILE A 202 -7.78 -15.13 5.94
N SER A 203 -8.04 -14.92 7.22
CA SER A 203 -7.56 -15.79 8.30
C SER A 203 -8.75 -16.27 9.10
N ASN A 204 -8.92 -17.58 9.19
CA ASN A 204 -9.90 -18.17 10.10
C ASN A 204 -9.39 -18.03 11.54
N PRO A 205 -10.17 -17.46 12.47
CA PRO A 205 -9.78 -17.41 13.88
C PRO A 205 -9.53 -18.82 14.41
N LYS A 206 -8.33 -19.06 14.99
CA LYS A 206 -8.06 -20.32 15.68
C LYS A 206 -8.95 -20.39 16.92
N GLN A 207 -9.55 -21.56 17.17
CA GLN A 207 -10.21 -21.79 18.44
C GLN A 207 -9.13 -21.76 19.54
N ASP A 208 -9.20 -20.79 20.45
CA ASP A 208 -8.34 -20.86 21.63
C ASP A 208 -8.77 -22.07 22.47
N ASN A 209 -7.83 -22.95 22.78
CA ASN A 209 -8.03 -24.11 23.67
C ASN A 209 -8.55 -23.69 25.06
N ARG A 210 -8.43 -22.40 25.41
CA ARG A 210 -8.96 -21.83 26.66
C ARG A 210 -10.44 -21.45 26.62
N GLY A 211 -11.12 -21.59 25.48
CA GLY A 211 -12.55 -21.33 25.33
C GLY A 211 -12.99 -19.89 25.65
N ARG A 212 -12.04 -18.93 25.68
CA ARG A 212 -12.29 -17.56 26.15
C ARG A 212 -12.63 -16.54 25.06
N THR A 213 -12.42 -16.87 23.79
CA THR A 213 -12.82 -16.02 22.67
C THR A 213 -13.78 -16.82 21.80
N ALA A 214 -15.07 -16.56 21.97
CA ALA A 214 -16.14 -17.06 21.12
C ALA A 214 -16.15 -16.33 19.76
N ASP A 215 -14.98 -16.09 19.17
CA ASP A 215 -14.92 -15.53 17.83
C ASP A 215 -15.50 -16.57 16.88
N LYS A 216 -16.54 -16.15 16.15
CA LYS A 216 -17.23 -16.99 15.19
C LYS A 216 -16.19 -17.46 14.16
N GLN A 217 -16.07 -18.77 13.98
CA GLN A 217 -15.26 -19.35 12.92
C GLN A 217 -15.98 -19.25 11.57
N PHE A 218 -15.20 -19.29 10.51
CA PHE A 218 -15.77 -19.41 9.17
C PHE A 218 -16.50 -20.75 9.05
N ASP A 219 -17.57 -20.74 8.26
CA ASP A 219 -18.25 -21.98 7.89
C ASP A 219 -17.30 -22.86 7.06
N THR A 220 -17.28 -24.16 7.34
CA THR A 220 -16.65 -25.23 6.55
C THR A 220 -17.00 -25.18 5.05
N SER A 221 -18.09 -24.51 4.67
CA SER A 221 -18.40 -24.27 3.26
C SER A 221 -17.43 -23.32 2.55
N PHE A 222 -16.62 -22.54 3.28
CA PHE A 222 -15.50 -21.80 2.74
C PHE A 222 -14.30 -22.72 2.51
N GLY A 223 -14.04 -23.05 1.25
CA GLY A 223 -12.96 -23.93 0.83
C GLY A 223 -12.65 -23.78 -0.66
N ASP A 224 -12.08 -24.81 -1.28
CA ASP A 224 -11.70 -24.81 -2.70
C ASP A 224 -12.82 -24.37 -3.66
N ARG A 225 -14.08 -24.62 -3.31
CA ARG A 225 -15.25 -24.20 -4.09
C ARG A 225 -15.37 -22.67 -4.21
N VAL A 226 -15.03 -21.94 -3.15
CA VAL A 226 -15.03 -20.47 -3.17
C VAL A 226 -13.90 -19.98 -4.08
N VAL A 227 -12.70 -20.56 -3.96
CA VAL A 227 -11.56 -20.24 -4.83
C VAL A 227 -11.88 -20.52 -6.31
N LYS A 228 -12.52 -21.65 -6.61
CA LYS A 228 -13.04 -21.96 -7.95
C LYS A 228 -14.00 -20.89 -8.45
N THR A 229 -14.96 -20.49 -7.61
CA THR A 229 -15.96 -19.48 -7.99
C THR A 229 -15.29 -18.13 -8.29
N TRP A 230 -14.30 -17.74 -7.47
CA TRP A 230 -13.48 -16.56 -7.71
C TRP A 230 -12.71 -16.64 -9.03
N SER A 231 -12.13 -17.80 -9.33
CA SER A 231 -11.36 -18.03 -10.55
C SER A 231 -12.23 -17.92 -11.80
N GLU A 232 -13.43 -18.49 -11.79
CA GLU A 232 -14.36 -18.41 -12.92
C GLU A 232 -14.78 -16.96 -13.22
N VAL A 233 -14.92 -16.12 -12.19
CA VAL A 233 -15.22 -14.69 -12.34
C VAL A 233 -13.99 -13.91 -12.83
N ALA A 234 -12.80 -14.26 -12.34
CA ALA A 234 -11.54 -13.68 -12.78
C ALA A 234 -11.22 -14.00 -14.25
N ALA A 235 -11.39 -15.25 -14.67
CA ALA A 235 -11.21 -15.70 -16.06
C ALA A 235 -12.12 -14.95 -17.04
N LYS A 236 -13.35 -14.62 -16.60
CA LYS A 236 -14.31 -13.82 -17.38
C LYS A 236 -13.99 -12.31 -17.36
N GLY A 237 -12.93 -11.89 -16.68
CA GLY A 237 -12.55 -10.49 -16.52
C GLY A 237 -13.59 -9.66 -15.76
N LYS A 238 -14.40 -10.28 -14.91
CA LYS A 238 -15.45 -9.59 -14.13
C LYS A 238 -15.03 -9.27 -12.69
N GLY A 239 -13.90 -9.81 -12.25
CA GLY A 239 -13.38 -9.70 -10.89
C GLY A 239 -11.88 -9.91 -10.84
N PHE A 240 -11.26 -9.57 -9.71
CA PHE A 240 -9.85 -9.83 -9.38
C PHE A 240 -8.83 -9.50 -10.48
N LYS A 241 -9.13 -8.48 -11.30
CA LYS A 241 -8.29 -8.13 -12.47
C LYS A 241 -6.85 -7.80 -12.10
N VAL A 242 -6.66 -7.27 -10.89
CA VAL A 242 -5.36 -6.79 -10.39
C VAL A 242 -4.93 -7.50 -9.10
N LEU A 243 -5.57 -8.62 -8.74
CA LEU A 243 -5.22 -9.36 -7.53
C LEU A 243 -3.82 -9.96 -7.70
N ARG A 244 -2.86 -9.48 -6.89
CA ARG A 244 -1.46 -9.92 -6.91
C ARG A 244 -1.12 -10.86 -5.77
N ILE A 245 -1.72 -10.66 -4.60
CA ILE A 245 -1.48 -11.45 -3.39
C ILE A 245 -2.80 -12.03 -2.89
N LEU A 246 -2.85 -13.34 -2.72
CA LEU A 246 -3.92 -14.04 -2.02
C LEU A 246 -3.33 -14.78 -0.83
N LYS A 247 -3.78 -14.46 0.38
CA LYS A 247 -3.39 -15.18 1.61
C LYS A 247 -4.59 -15.85 2.24
N LEU A 248 -4.50 -17.15 2.50
CA LEU A 248 -5.54 -17.93 3.17
C LEU A 248 -4.91 -18.65 4.36
N ARG A 249 -5.43 -18.43 5.57
CA ARG A 249 -4.86 -19.00 6.79
C ARG A 249 -5.88 -19.75 7.62
N ASN A 250 -5.49 -20.89 8.17
CA ASN A 250 -6.27 -21.72 9.08
C ASN A 250 -7.55 -22.30 8.44
N PHE A 251 -7.49 -22.72 7.17
CA PHE A 251 -8.62 -23.33 6.46
C PHE A 251 -8.28 -24.75 6.01
N LEU A 252 -8.87 -25.75 6.65
CA LEU A 252 -8.63 -27.16 6.30
C LEU A 252 -9.31 -27.53 4.97
N GLU A 253 -10.34 -26.79 4.57
CA GLU A 253 -11.09 -26.99 3.33
C GLU A 253 -10.43 -26.33 2.11
N ILE A 254 -9.32 -25.61 2.31
CA ILE A 254 -8.43 -25.16 1.24
C ILE A 254 -7.33 -26.20 1.08
N THR A 255 -7.32 -26.86 -0.08
CA THR A 255 -6.44 -27.99 -0.38
C THR A 255 -5.62 -27.74 -1.65
N ASN A 256 -4.72 -28.66 -1.98
CA ASN A 256 -3.97 -28.64 -3.24
C ASN A 256 -4.88 -28.64 -4.49
N ASN A 257 -6.15 -29.01 -4.39
CA ASN A 257 -7.06 -28.98 -5.54
C ASN A 257 -7.35 -27.55 -6.02
N CYS A 258 -7.06 -26.51 -5.22
CA CYS A 258 -7.29 -25.13 -5.64
C CYS A 258 -6.29 -24.64 -6.71
N PHE A 259 -5.15 -25.30 -6.89
CA PHE A 259 -4.09 -24.86 -7.82
C PHE A 259 -4.55 -24.74 -9.26
N GLN A 260 -5.43 -25.64 -9.71
CA GLN A 260 -5.97 -25.61 -11.07
C GLN A 260 -6.76 -24.32 -11.37
N TYR A 261 -7.23 -23.63 -10.32
CA TYR A 261 -8.00 -22.39 -10.43
C TYR A 261 -7.11 -21.14 -10.34
N LEU A 262 -5.92 -21.23 -9.73
CA LEU A 262 -5.07 -20.05 -9.49
C LEU A 262 -4.57 -19.38 -10.78
N ASN A 263 -4.48 -20.14 -11.87
CA ASN A 263 -4.03 -19.61 -13.15
C ASN A 263 -5.05 -18.73 -13.87
N ASP A 264 -6.33 -18.80 -13.47
CA ASP A 264 -7.40 -17.94 -14.01
C ASP A 264 -7.30 -16.50 -13.50
N PHE A 265 -6.52 -16.25 -12.45
CA PHE A 265 -6.25 -14.91 -11.95
C PHE A 265 -5.11 -14.27 -12.75
N PRO A 266 -5.38 -13.22 -13.55
CA PRO A 266 -4.43 -12.71 -14.52
C PRO A 266 -3.19 -12.05 -13.88
N ALA A 267 -3.38 -11.36 -12.76
CA ALA A 267 -2.31 -10.64 -12.06
C ALA A 267 -1.75 -11.41 -10.86
N LEU A 268 -2.25 -12.61 -10.54
CA LEU A 268 -1.84 -13.29 -9.30
C LEU A 268 -0.36 -13.67 -9.36
N ALA A 269 0.38 -13.22 -8.36
CA ALA A 269 1.82 -13.36 -8.22
C ALA A 269 2.20 -14.22 -7.02
N VAL A 270 1.38 -14.16 -5.97
CA VAL A 270 1.65 -14.80 -4.69
C VAL A 270 0.37 -15.45 -4.19
N PHE A 271 0.52 -16.71 -3.78
CA PHE A 271 -0.47 -17.44 -3.00
C PHE A 271 0.20 -17.94 -1.72
N ASP A 272 -0.16 -17.35 -0.57
CA ASP A 272 0.39 -17.67 0.75
C ASP A 272 -0.66 -18.45 1.54
N VAL A 273 -0.37 -19.71 1.84
CA VAL A 273 -1.25 -20.57 2.64
C VAL A 273 -0.54 -21.00 3.91
N MET A 274 -1.22 -20.86 5.05
CA MET A 274 -0.68 -21.21 6.35
C MET A 274 -1.73 -21.96 7.16
N ASP A 275 -1.35 -23.09 7.76
CA ASP A 275 -2.22 -23.98 8.52
C ASP A 275 -3.48 -24.40 7.72
N CYS A 276 -3.31 -24.67 6.43
CA CYS A 276 -4.33 -25.25 5.53
C CYS A 276 -3.98 -26.71 5.20
N ASP A 277 -4.90 -27.48 4.59
CA ASP A 277 -4.67 -28.90 4.24
C ASP A 277 -3.84 -29.06 2.95
N PHE A 278 -2.61 -28.55 3.00
CA PHE A 278 -1.61 -28.68 1.94
C PHE A 278 -0.60 -29.75 2.33
N ASN A 279 -0.72 -30.92 1.71
CA ASN A 279 0.38 -31.88 1.71
C ASN A 279 1.41 -31.45 0.66
N GLY A 280 2.70 -31.37 1.01
CA GLY A 280 3.77 -30.95 0.09
C GLY A 280 3.95 -31.82 -1.17
N LEU A 281 3.12 -32.85 -1.34
CA LEU A 281 3.13 -33.80 -2.47
C LEU A 281 2.62 -33.20 -3.80
N ALA A 282 1.96 -32.04 -3.78
CA ALA A 282 1.53 -31.34 -4.99
C ALA A 282 2.66 -30.64 -5.76
N GLN A 283 3.92 -30.79 -5.34
CA GLN A 283 5.04 -30.05 -5.92
C GLN A 283 5.17 -30.21 -7.44
N LEU A 284 5.09 -31.44 -7.94
CA LEU A 284 5.29 -31.72 -9.37
C LEU A 284 4.17 -31.18 -10.27
N SER A 285 2.95 -31.02 -9.76
CA SER A 285 1.85 -30.44 -10.54
C SER A 285 1.88 -28.92 -10.53
N VAL A 286 2.33 -28.31 -9.44
CA VAL A 286 2.38 -26.86 -9.24
C VAL A 286 3.48 -26.22 -10.09
N GLU A 287 4.67 -26.83 -10.16
CA GLU A 287 5.77 -26.35 -11.02
C GLU A 287 5.40 -26.39 -12.51
N LYS A 288 4.65 -27.42 -12.95
CA LYS A 288 4.12 -27.49 -14.33
C LYS A 288 3.15 -26.36 -14.67
N LEU A 289 2.49 -25.80 -13.66
CA LEU A 289 1.59 -24.66 -13.80
C LEU A 289 2.33 -23.31 -13.72
N GLY A 290 3.67 -23.33 -13.58
CA GLY A 290 4.53 -22.15 -13.54
C GLY A 290 4.70 -21.52 -12.16
N TRP A 291 4.36 -22.24 -11.10
CA TRP A 291 4.49 -21.76 -9.72
C TRP A 291 5.77 -22.31 -9.06
N GLU A 292 6.50 -21.44 -8.37
CA GLU A 292 7.62 -21.78 -7.50
C GLU A 292 7.12 -21.93 -6.06
N ILE A 293 7.66 -22.91 -5.33
CA ILE A 293 7.18 -23.29 -3.99
C ILE A 293 8.24 -22.95 -2.94
N HIS A 294 7.81 -22.34 -1.85
CA HIS A 294 8.66 -21.94 -0.74
C HIS A 294 8.03 -22.41 0.59
N PRO A 295 8.37 -23.61 1.08
CA PRO A 295 7.82 -24.13 2.34
C PRO A 295 8.39 -23.36 3.53
N ASP A 296 7.51 -23.04 4.49
CA ASP A 296 7.78 -22.19 5.66
C ASP A 296 8.48 -20.87 5.33
N GLY A 297 8.38 -20.45 4.07
CA GLY A 297 9.06 -19.29 3.56
C GLY A 297 8.34 -18.02 3.99
N ALA A 298 9.08 -17.08 4.55
CA ALA A 298 8.53 -15.77 4.84
C ALA A 298 8.40 -14.98 3.52
N LEU A 299 7.16 -14.65 3.15
CA LEU A 299 6.80 -14.08 1.83
C LEU A 299 7.68 -12.89 1.43
N LEU A 300 7.88 -11.95 2.36
CA LEU A 300 8.59 -10.71 2.05
C LEU A 300 10.07 -10.98 1.75
N GLU A 301 10.66 -11.91 2.48
CA GLU A 301 12.04 -12.33 2.39
C GLU A 301 12.29 -13.08 1.07
N ILE A 302 11.34 -13.91 0.63
CA ILE A 302 11.35 -14.54 -0.70
C ILE A 302 11.37 -13.46 -1.79
N LEU A 303 10.43 -12.51 -1.74
CA LEU A 303 10.34 -11.44 -2.74
C LEU A 303 11.57 -10.53 -2.75
N GLN A 304 12.15 -10.25 -1.58
CA GLN A 304 13.40 -9.51 -1.47
C GLN A 304 14.55 -10.27 -2.16
N SER A 305 14.64 -11.58 -1.96
CA SER A 305 15.62 -12.44 -2.64
C SER A 305 15.43 -12.39 -4.16
N ASP A 306 14.19 -12.49 -4.63
CA ASP A 306 13.88 -12.45 -6.06
C ASP A 306 14.21 -11.09 -6.69
N CYS A 307 13.98 -9.98 -5.99
CA CYS A 307 14.46 -8.67 -6.44
C CYS A 307 15.99 -8.65 -6.61
N VAL A 308 16.74 -9.20 -5.66
CA VAL A 308 18.20 -9.27 -5.76
C VAL A 308 18.64 -10.13 -6.95
N LYS A 309 18.04 -11.31 -7.13
CA LYS A 309 18.30 -12.19 -8.29
C LYS A 309 18.00 -11.46 -9.61
N HIS A 310 16.87 -10.75 -9.66
CA HIS A 310 16.47 -9.98 -10.84
C HIS A 310 17.49 -8.89 -11.17
N ILE A 311 17.91 -8.10 -10.18
CA ILE A 311 18.93 -7.05 -10.35
C ILE A 311 20.25 -7.65 -10.84
N MET A 312 20.68 -8.78 -10.26
CA MET A 312 21.90 -9.47 -10.68
C MET A 312 21.82 -9.94 -12.15
N ALA A 313 20.70 -10.53 -12.56
CA ALA A 313 20.47 -10.94 -13.94
C ALA A 313 20.44 -9.75 -14.90
N MET A 314 19.80 -8.64 -14.50
CA MET A 314 19.76 -7.39 -15.28
C MET A 314 21.15 -6.77 -15.43
N ARG A 315 21.99 -6.80 -14.38
CA ARG A 315 23.39 -6.36 -14.48
C ARG A 315 24.18 -7.22 -15.46
N ALA A 316 24.04 -8.54 -15.36
CA ALA A 316 24.71 -9.47 -16.25
C ALA A 316 24.33 -9.24 -17.73
N SER A 317 23.04 -8.99 -18.03
CA SER A 317 22.59 -8.70 -19.39
C SER A 317 23.12 -7.37 -19.94
N LEU A 318 23.45 -6.41 -19.07
CA LEU A 318 24.11 -5.15 -19.41
C LEU A 318 25.64 -5.25 -19.47
N GLY A 319 26.23 -6.44 -19.30
CA GLY A 319 27.69 -6.61 -19.26
C GLY A 319 28.34 -6.07 -17.98
N LEU A 320 27.55 -5.74 -16.96
CA LEU A 320 28.04 -5.33 -15.65
C LEU A 320 28.25 -6.57 -14.76
N LEU A 321 29.21 -6.48 -13.84
CA LEU A 321 29.48 -7.56 -12.90
C LEU A 321 28.26 -7.82 -12.00
N ALA A 322 27.71 -9.04 -12.05
CA ALA A 322 26.57 -9.46 -11.22
C ALA A 322 26.96 -9.38 -9.73
N ARG A 323 26.48 -8.36 -9.04
CA ARG A 323 26.71 -8.13 -7.61
C ARG A 323 25.38 -7.77 -6.95
N PRO A 324 25.13 -8.24 -5.71
CA PRO A 324 24.01 -7.77 -4.92
C PRO A 324 24.30 -6.34 -4.43
N ILE A 325 23.83 -5.34 -5.16
CA ILE A 325 24.10 -3.92 -4.84
C ILE A 325 23.18 -3.41 -3.75
N ARG A 326 21.97 -3.96 -3.64
CA ARG A 326 20.93 -3.47 -2.74
C ARG A 326 20.64 -4.52 -1.67
N ARG A 327 20.89 -4.17 -0.41
CA ARG A 327 20.30 -4.88 0.74
C ARG A 327 18.89 -4.33 0.88
N SER A 328 17.89 -5.05 0.36
CA SER A 328 16.47 -4.70 0.48
C SER A 328 15.97 -5.05 1.89
N THR A 329 16.56 -4.46 2.94
CA THR A 329 15.94 -4.57 4.27
C THR A 329 14.70 -3.69 4.25
N ALA A 330 13.53 -4.33 4.15
CA ALA A 330 12.26 -3.64 4.32
C ALA A 330 12.25 -2.94 5.68
N LYS A 331 12.19 -1.61 5.66
CA LYS A 331 11.97 -0.79 6.85
C LYS A 331 10.58 -0.17 6.73
N PRO A 332 9.82 -0.02 7.83
CA PRO A 332 8.62 0.80 7.84
C PRO A 332 8.90 2.16 7.21
N LEU A 333 8.09 2.52 6.22
CA LEU A 333 8.18 3.82 5.56
C LEU A 333 7.33 4.83 6.33
N TRP A 334 7.91 5.99 6.60
CA TRP A 334 7.27 7.08 7.33
C TRP A 334 6.11 7.70 6.55
N ASP A 335 4.94 7.88 7.15
CA ASP A 335 3.75 8.43 6.46
C ASP A 335 3.96 9.83 5.86
N LYS A 336 4.83 10.63 6.49
CA LYS A 336 5.18 11.98 6.03
C LYS A 336 6.41 11.98 5.12
N ALA A 337 6.92 10.81 4.72
CA ALA A 337 8.06 10.74 3.82
C ALA A 337 7.69 11.29 2.44
N LYS A 338 8.60 12.10 1.89
CA LYS A 338 8.46 12.68 0.56
C LYS A 338 8.64 11.59 -0.50
N ILE A 339 7.71 11.56 -1.45
CA ILE A 339 7.77 10.71 -2.64
C ILE A 339 8.60 11.42 -3.70
N THR A 340 9.47 10.64 -4.33
CA THR A 340 10.21 11.03 -5.52
C THR A 340 9.67 10.27 -6.72
N MET A 341 9.37 10.98 -7.80
CA MET A 341 8.90 10.39 -9.05
C MET A 341 10.11 10.14 -9.95
N ILE A 342 10.29 8.89 -10.39
CA ILE A 342 11.43 8.49 -11.23
C ILE A 342 10.91 8.01 -12.59
N PRO A 343 11.41 8.52 -13.72
CA PRO A 343 11.04 7.99 -15.02
C PRO A 343 11.26 6.48 -15.07
N ARG A 344 10.28 5.73 -15.57
CA ARG A 344 10.38 4.26 -15.66
C ARG A 344 11.49 3.79 -16.59
N SER A 345 11.86 4.61 -17.57
CA SER A 345 13.06 4.41 -18.40
C SER A 345 14.34 4.33 -17.56
N ASP A 346 14.37 4.99 -16.41
CA ASP A 346 15.55 5.14 -15.57
C ASP A 346 15.59 4.10 -14.44
N VAL A 347 14.50 3.36 -14.23
CA VAL A 347 14.39 2.29 -13.21
C VAL A 347 15.46 1.22 -13.39
N PRO A 348 15.73 0.67 -14.59
CA PRO A 348 16.81 -0.29 -14.78
C PRO A 348 18.19 0.28 -14.38
N THR A 349 18.47 1.53 -14.76
CA THR A 349 19.74 2.22 -14.45
C THR A 349 19.89 2.46 -12.95
N LEU A 350 18.79 2.83 -12.27
CA LEU A 350 18.72 2.97 -10.82
C LEU A 350 18.97 1.65 -10.11
N LEU A 351 18.26 0.58 -10.50
CA LEU A 351 18.36 -0.74 -9.91
C LEU A 351 19.74 -1.37 -10.09
N THR A 352 20.37 -1.14 -11.25
CA THR A 352 21.70 -1.65 -11.54
C THR A 352 22.82 -0.78 -10.97
N GLY A 353 22.56 0.29 -10.23
CA GLY A 353 23.60 1.06 -9.55
C GLY A 353 24.53 1.83 -10.48
N GLY A 354 23.99 2.41 -11.57
CA GLY A 354 24.75 3.34 -12.43
C GLY A 354 25.35 4.52 -11.64
N SER A 355 26.36 5.18 -12.23
CA SER A 355 27.32 6.16 -11.64
C SER A 355 26.76 7.27 -10.72
N GLN A 356 25.44 7.47 -10.63
CA GLN A 356 24.78 8.43 -9.74
C GLN A 356 24.45 7.87 -8.34
N SER A 357 24.79 6.60 -8.05
CA SER A 357 24.56 5.97 -6.75
C SER A 357 25.22 6.69 -5.56
N ALA A 358 26.30 7.45 -5.78
CA ALA A 358 27.02 8.14 -4.70
C ALA A 358 26.22 9.28 -4.05
N ALA A 359 25.41 10.02 -4.84
CA ALA A 359 24.56 11.09 -4.31
C ALA A 359 23.32 10.53 -3.55
N ARG A 360 22.95 9.27 -3.81
CA ARG A 360 21.75 8.62 -3.23
C ARG A 360 21.94 8.17 -1.79
N ASN A 361 23.17 7.83 -1.40
CA ASN A 361 23.46 7.51 0.00
C ASN A 361 23.23 8.71 0.91
N ASN A 362 23.42 9.95 0.44
CA ASN A 362 23.21 11.14 1.26
C ASN A 362 21.74 11.40 1.61
N ALA A 363 20.79 11.17 0.71
CA ALA A 363 19.37 11.31 1.04
C ALA A 363 18.89 10.24 2.05
N TYR A 364 19.45 9.03 1.95
CA TYR A 364 19.21 7.96 2.91
C TYR A 364 19.83 8.27 4.28
N LEU A 365 21.07 8.77 4.30
CA LEU A 365 21.78 9.16 5.52
C LEU A 365 21.12 10.36 6.23
N LEU A 366 20.63 11.36 5.49
CA LEU A 366 19.87 12.49 6.06
C LEU A 366 18.53 12.06 6.65
N ALA A 367 17.91 10.99 6.13
CA ALA A 367 16.70 10.41 6.71
C ALA A 367 17.01 9.56 7.95
N GLU A 368 18.15 8.86 7.99
CA GLU A 368 18.60 8.08 9.16
C GLU A 368 19.05 8.94 10.35
N ASP A 369 19.52 10.18 10.10
CA ASP A 369 19.96 11.09 11.16
C ASP A 369 18.78 11.62 12.02
N ARG A 370 17.54 11.48 11.53
CA ARG A 370 16.32 11.67 12.35
C ARG A 370 16.05 10.40 13.18
N LYS A 371 16.88 10.20 14.19
CA LYS A 371 16.96 8.99 15.02
C LYS A 371 15.74 8.69 15.91
N GLU A 372 14.69 9.50 15.92
CA GLU A 372 13.83 9.54 17.11
C GLU A 372 12.53 8.74 17.08
N TYR A 373 12.05 8.25 15.93
CA TYR A 373 10.83 7.41 15.91
C TYR A 373 10.94 6.31 14.86
N ARG A 374 11.37 5.11 15.27
CA ARG A 374 11.04 3.92 14.49
C ARG A 374 9.54 3.72 14.62
N GLU A 375 8.79 4.09 13.59
CA GLU A 375 7.39 3.70 13.51
C GLU A 375 7.30 2.18 13.66
N LEU A 376 6.38 1.74 14.52
CA LEU A 376 6.06 0.33 14.66
C LEU A 376 5.59 -0.18 13.28
N GLU A 377 5.95 -1.42 12.96
CA GLU A 377 5.41 -2.08 11.76
C GLU A 377 3.87 -2.05 11.87
N THR A 378 3.22 -1.31 10.98
CA THR A 378 1.77 -1.34 10.87
C THR A 378 1.33 -2.72 10.38
N TRP A 379 0.08 -3.09 10.62
CA TRP A 379 -0.39 -4.42 10.29
C TRP A 379 -0.31 -4.74 8.79
N GLU A 380 -0.43 -3.74 7.93
CA GLU A 380 -0.34 -3.89 6.48
C GLU A 380 1.09 -3.83 5.94
N PHE A 381 2.08 -3.45 6.77
CA PHE A 381 3.46 -3.17 6.36
C PHE A 381 4.05 -4.27 5.46
N ARG A 382 3.99 -5.53 5.91
CA ARG A 382 4.58 -6.66 5.17
C ARG A 382 3.92 -6.87 3.81
N THR A 383 2.61 -6.68 3.73
CA THR A 383 1.84 -6.89 2.50
C THR A 383 2.04 -5.76 1.52
N LEU A 384 2.00 -4.50 1.97
CA LEU A 384 2.31 -3.36 1.11
C LEU A 384 3.74 -3.42 0.60
N THR A 385 4.70 -3.81 1.45
CA THR A 385 6.08 -4.00 1.00
C THR A 385 6.20 -5.13 -0.01
N SER A 386 5.48 -6.25 0.20
CA SER A 386 5.42 -7.35 -0.77
C SER A 386 4.84 -6.90 -2.11
N LEU A 387 3.76 -6.10 -2.11
CA LEU A 387 3.20 -5.49 -3.31
C LEU A 387 4.22 -4.61 -4.03
N ASN A 388 4.96 -3.79 -3.29
CA ASN A 388 6.03 -2.96 -3.85
C ASN A 388 7.13 -3.78 -4.52
N ARG A 389 7.52 -4.93 -3.94
CA ARG A 389 8.48 -5.86 -4.56
C ARG A 389 7.91 -6.51 -5.83
N ILE A 390 6.63 -6.87 -5.83
CA ILE A 390 5.96 -7.39 -7.04
C ILE A 390 5.93 -6.31 -8.13
N SER A 391 5.64 -5.06 -7.79
CA SER A 391 5.69 -3.92 -8.72
C SER A 391 7.09 -3.71 -9.29
N GLU A 392 8.14 -3.81 -8.46
CA GLU A 392 9.55 -3.75 -8.88
C GLU A 392 9.89 -4.88 -9.87
N LEU A 393 9.51 -6.12 -9.54
CA LEU A 393 9.82 -7.31 -10.34
C LEU A 393 9.07 -7.36 -11.68
N ARG A 394 7.82 -6.87 -11.71
CA ARG A 394 6.97 -6.91 -12.90
C ARG A 394 6.91 -5.59 -13.66
N ASN A 395 7.54 -4.53 -13.15
CA ASN A 395 7.43 -3.16 -13.68
C ASN A 395 5.97 -2.71 -13.89
N ASP A 396 5.05 -3.21 -13.08
CA ASP A 396 3.60 -3.00 -13.21
C ASP A 396 2.98 -3.34 -14.59
N GLU A 397 3.62 -4.20 -15.40
CA GLU A 397 3.08 -4.62 -16.71
C GLU A 397 1.75 -5.37 -16.57
N ASP A 398 1.57 -6.12 -15.49
CA ASP A 398 0.32 -6.81 -15.16
C ASP A 398 -0.83 -5.81 -14.89
N LEU A 399 -0.56 -4.67 -14.24
CA LEU A 399 -1.55 -3.61 -14.06
C LEU A 399 -1.89 -2.93 -15.40
N ARG A 400 -0.89 -2.70 -16.26
CA ARG A 400 -1.16 -2.17 -17.62
C ARG A 400 -1.98 -3.15 -18.45
N ALA A 401 -1.66 -4.43 -18.39
CA ALA A 401 -2.42 -5.49 -19.07
C ALA A 401 -3.87 -5.57 -18.57
N ALA A 402 -4.11 -5.27 -17.29
CA ALA A 402 -5.45 -5.14 -16.72
C ALA A 402 -6.19 -3.83 -17.11
N GLY A 403 -5.55 -2.95 -17.90
CA GLY A 403 -6.12 -1.71 -18.43
C GLY A 403 -5.91 -0.48 -17.54
N LEU A 404 -5.04 -0.57 -16.53
CA LEU A 404 -4.81 0.54 -15.61
C LEU A 404 -3.79 1.52 -16.20
N LYS A 405 -4.02 2.81 -15.98
CA LYS A 405 -3.11 3.89 -16.39
C LYS A 405 -1.93 3.97 -15.43
N VAL A 406 -0.97 3.08 -15.61
CA VAL A 406 0.33 3.17 -14.92
C VAL A 406 1.12 4.31 -15.56
N GLY A 407 1.39 5.38 -14.81
CA GLY A 407 2.12 6.54 -15.30
C GLY A 407 3.55 6.22 -15.75
N GLU A 408 4.14 7.16 -16.50
CA GLU A 408 5.53 7.08 -16.98
C GLU A 408 6.57 7.15 -15.86
N PHE A 409 6.16 7.59 -14.67
CA PHE A 409 6.99 7.72 -13.49
C PHE A 409 6.62 6.68 -12.45
N ALA A 410 7.63 6.08 -11.81
CA ALA A 410 7.50 5.20 -10.66
C ALA A 410 7.70 6.00 -9.37
N PRO A 411 6.74 5.99 -8.43
CA PRO A 411 6.91 6.61 -7.13
C PRO A 411 7.92 5.83 -6.29
N MET A 412 8.78 6.56 -5.58
CA MET A 412 9.83 5.99 -4.73
C MET A 412 9.99 6.80 -3.44
N VAL A 413 10.19 6.11 -2.32
CA VAL A 413 10.47 6.70 -1.00
C VAL A 413 11.70 6.02 -0.41
N SER A 414 12.68 6.80 0.03
CA SER A 414 13.90 6.27 0.68
C SER A 414 14.61 5.16 -0.11
N GLY A 415 14.56 5.22 -1.44
CA GLY A 415 15.13 4.19 -2.31
C GLY A 415 14.25 2.95 -2.51
N GLU A 416 13.02 2.94 -2.00
CA GLU A 416 12.02 1.87 -2.18
C GLU A 416 10.92 2.28 -3.16
N PHE A 417 10.65 1.42 -4.14
CA PHE A 417 9.54 1.63 -5.05
C PHE A 417 8.21 1.48 -4.32
N LEU A 418 7.23 2.27 -4.74
CA LEU A 418 5.85 2.15 -4.29
C LEU A 418 4.97 1.64 -5.43
N SER A 419 3.78 1.15 -5.10
CA SER A 419 2.71 1.00 -6.08
C SER A 419 2.45 2.33 -6.79
N SER A 420 2.32 2.29 -8.12
CA SER A 420 2.02 3.49 -8.92
C SER A 420 0.60 4.02 -8.73
N ILE A 421 -0.26 3.19 -8.16
CA ILE A 421 -1.64 3.53 -7.87
C ILE A 421 -1.79 3.50 -6.35
N PRO A 422 -2.41 4.53 -5.74
CA PRO A 422 -2.62 4.57 -4.31
C PRO A 422 -3.34 3.33 -3.80
N ILE A 423 -3.02 2.91 -2.57
CA ILE A 423 -3.60 1.71 -1.97
C ILE A 423 -4.42 2.10 -0.74
N ALA A 424 -5.67 1.66 -0.71
CA ALA A 424 -6.51 1.69 0.46
C ALA A 424 -6.53 0.31 1.11
N SER A 425 -6.03 0.23 2.35
CA SER A 425 -6.03 -0.98 3.15
C SER A 425 -7.15 -0.93 4.18
N LEU A 426 -7.91 -2.02 4.30
CA LEU A 426 -8.91 -2.18 5.35
C LEU A 426 -8.72 -3.54 6.01
N ARG A 427 -8.64 -3.54 7.34
CA ARG A 427 -8.71 -4.76 8.15
C ARG A 427 -10.03 -4.85 8.90
N LEU A 428 -10.65 -6.02 8.84
CA LEU A 428 -11.90 -6.38 9.50
C LEU A 428 -11.67 -7.57 10.45
N GLY A 429 -11.92 -7.36 11.73
CA GLY A 429 -11.64 -8.33 12.77
C GLY A 429 -10.43 -7.94 13.62
N PRO A 430 -10.17 -8.67 14.72
CA PRO A 430 -9.12 -8.34 15.66
C PRO A 430 -7.73 -8.43 15.02
N GLU A 431 -6.77 -7.73 15.62
CA GLU A 431 -5.38 -7.91 15.29
C GLU A 431 -4.95 -9.32 15.70
N LEU A 432 -4.65 -10.15 14.71
CA LEU A 432 -4.10 -11.46 14.98
C LEU A 432 -2.66 -11.26 15.45
N PHE A 433 -2.42 -11.55 16.72
CA PHE A 433 -1.06 -11.75 17.25
C PHE A 433 -0.48 -13.03 16.64
N CYS A 434 -0.23 -13.04 15.33
CA CYS A 434 0.81 -13.89 14.79
C CYS A 434 2.11 -13.24 15.23
N THR A 435 2.61 -13.64 16.40
CA THR A 435 4.04 -13.47 16.66
C THR A 435 4.74 -14.29 15.58
N PRO A 436 5.42 -13.68 14.58
CA PRO A 436 6.46 -14.43 13.92
C PRO A 436 7.38 -14.87 15.07
N SER A 437 7.67 -16.17 15.23
CA SER A 437 8.64 -16.57 16.24
C SER A 437 9.96 -15.91 15.84
N ARG A 438 10.24 -14.77 16.46
CA ARG A 438 11.37 -13.90 16.18
C ARG A 438 12.70 -14.62 16.48
N ALA A 439 12.61 -15.80 17.10
CA ALA A 439 13.71 -16.65 17.51
C ALA A 439 14.09 -17.74 16.49
N ASP A 440 13.21 -18.15 15.55
CA ASP A 440 13.50 -19.31 14.67
C ASP A 440 13.68 -18.95 13.18
N LEU A 441 13.26 -17.76 12.76
CA LEU A 441 13.38 -17.32 11.38
C LEU A 441 14.58 -16.36 11.19
N HIS A 442 15.74 -16.99 11.04
CA HIS A 442 16.93 -16.51 10.33
C HIS A 442 17.75 -15.32 10.90
N GLN A 443 19.04 -15.62 11.14
CA GLN A 443 20.11 -14.61 11.07
C GLN A 443 20.13 -13.96 9.67
N PRO A 444 20.45 -12.66 9.57
CA PRO A 444 20.56 -11.98 8.27
C PRO A 444 21.50 -12.74 7.34
N PHE A 445 20.96 -13.26 6.24
CA PHE A 445 21.59 -14.16 5.27
C PHE A 445 22.87 -13.59 4.61
N TYR A 446 23.24 -12.33 4.88
CA TYR A 446 24.21 -11.55 4.11
C TYR A 446 25.45 -11.10 4.89
N ASP A 447 25.61 -11.48 6.16
CA ASP A 447 26.83 -11.17 6.93
C ASP A 447 27.90 -12.28 6.85
N GLY A 448 27.62 -13.40 6.16
CA GLY A 448 28.60 -14.44 5.84
C GLY A 448 29.28 -14.18 4.50
N GLY A 449 30.60 -13.98 4.50
CA GLY A 449 31.42 -13.78 3.30
C GLY A 449 31.16 -14.84 2.22
N MET A 450 30.61 -14.40 1.09
CA MET A 450 30.32 -15.24 -0.07
C MET A 450 31.61 -15.70 -0.75
N ARG A 451 32.02 -16.94 -0.46
CA ARG A 451 32.90 -17.73 -1.34
C ARG A 451 32.28 -19.03 -1.84
N ASP A 452 31.01 -19.34 -1.56
CA ASP A 452 30.43 -20.57 -2.10
C ASP A 452 28.92 -20.49 -2.39
N GLY A 453 28.52 -21.13 -3.50
CA GLY A 453 27.25 -20.98 -4.22
C GLY A 453 25.98 -21.52 -3.54
N SER A 454 25.71 -21.14 -2.28
CA SER A 454 24.54 -21.59 -1.52
C SER A 454 23.49 -20.49 -1.33
N LEU A 455 22.88 -20.03 -2.43
CA LEU A 455 21.59 -19.29 -2.40
C LEU A 455 20.37 -20.24 -2.49
N LYS A 456 20.60 -21.54 -2.36
CA LYS A 456 19.53 -22.53 -2.37
C LYS A 456 18.90 -22.61 -0.99
N TYR A 457 17.64 -22.21 -0.88
CA TYR A 457 16.69 -22.70 0.13
C TYR A 457 16.50 -24.22 -0.09
N THR A 458 17.56 -25.01 0.03
CA THR A 458 17.48 -26.47 0.05
C THR A 458 17.56 -26.90 1.50
N SER A 459 16.46 -26.70 2.22
CA SER A 459 16.15 -27.70 3.24
C SER A 459 16.10 -29.02 2.47
N LYS A 460 16.97 -29.98 2.79
CA LYS A 460 16.92 -31.31 2.15
C LYS A 460 15.66 -32.09 2.57
N ASN A 461 14.84 -31.52 3.46
CA ASN A 461 13.58 -32.04 3.97
C ASN A 461 12.44 -31.03 3.70
N LEU A 462 12.22 -30.66 2.44
CA LEU A 462 11.11 -29.76 2.06
C LEU A 462 9.76 -30.42 2.42
N GLY A 463 8.99 -29.79 3.31
CA GLY A 463 7.55 -30.04 3.44
C GLY A 463 7.08 -31.07 4.47
N VAL A 464 7.95 -31.85 5.12
CA VAL A 464 7.50 -32.74 6.21
C VAL A 464 7.35 -31.93 7.50
N GLY A 465 6.11 -31.55 7.83
CA GLY A 465 5.78 -30.77 9.02
C GLY A 465 5.80 -29.25 8.82
N ALA A 466 5.91 -28.78 7.57
CA ALA A 466 5.76 -27.36 7.26
C ALA A 466 4.37 -26.88 7.65
N LYS A 467 4.29 -25.74 8.34
CA LYS A 467 3.02 -25.13 8.75
C LYS A 467 2.47 -24.21 7.68
N GLY A 468 3.28 -23.78 6.72
CA GLY A 468 2.82 -22.94 5.63
C GLY A 468 3.64 -23.11 4.36
N TYR A 469 3.06 -22.66 3.26
CA TYR A 469 3.67 -22.65 1.95
C TYR A 469 3.39 -21.32 1.28
N VAL A 470 4.43 -20.71 0.73
CA VAL A 470 4.28 -19.56 -0.17
C VAL A 470 4.55 -20.04 -1.58
N TYR A 471 3.61 -19.77 -2.47
CA TYR A 471 3.72 -20.05 -3.90
C TYR A 471 3.89 -18.73 -4.65
N THR A 472 4.93 -18.63 -5.47
CA THR A 472 5.20 -17.44 -6.28
C THR A 472 5.14 -17.76 -7.77
N ARG A 473 4.58 -16.85 -8.56
CA ARG A 473 4.56 -16.92 -10.02
C ARG A 473 4.90 -15.53 -10.55
N ILE A 474 6.19 -15.24 -10.64
CA ILE A 474 6.67 -13.91 -11.06
C ILE A 474 7.45 -14.08 -12.34
N THR A 475 6.77 -13.84 -13.46
CA THR A 475 7.43 -13.74 -14.76
C THR A 475 8.19 -12.43 -14.82
N ILE A 476 9.50 -12.52 -14.64
CA ILE A 476 10.40 -11.39 -14.86
C ILE A 476 10.53 -11.21 -16.39
N PRO A 477 10.20 -10.03 -16.94
CA PRO A 477 10.49 -9.75 -18.34
C PRO A 477 12.01 -9.77 -18.51
N ILE A 478 12.54 -10.84 -19.10
CA ILE A 478 13.94 -10.88 -19.50
C ILE A 478 14.09 -9.77 -20.54
N ALA A 479 14.92 -8.78 -20.22
CA ALA A 479 15.22 -7.69 -21.14
C ALA A 479 15.59 -8.33 -22.49
N ARG A 480 14.74 -8.17 -23.49
CA ARG A 480 15.06 -8.59 -24.86
C ARG A 480 16.34 -7.85 -25.19
N ALA A 481 17.45 -8.56 -25.23
CA ALA A 481 18.70 -8.00 -25.71
C ALA A 481 18.35 -7.45 -27.09
N ARG A 482 18.29 -6.12 -27.24
CA ARG A 482 18.19 -5.51 -28.56
C ARG A 482 19.39 -6.07 -29.30
N SER A 483 19.13 -6.99 -30.23
CA SER A 483 20.20 -7.59 -31.01
C SER A 483 20.94 -6.43 -31.66
N ARG A 484 22.28 -6.48 -31.65
CA ARG A 484 23.12 -5.45 -32.30
C ARG A 484 22.69 -5.16 -33.76
N GLN A 485 21.97 -6.08 -34.40
CA GLN A 485 21.35 -5.88 -35.70
C GLN A 485 20.29 -4.76 -35.73
N GLN A 486 19.40 -4.64 -34.73
CA GLN A 486 18.40 -3.56 -34.72
C GLN A 486 19.03 -2.17 -34.55
N LEU A 487 20.13 -2.06 -33.79
CA LEU A 487 20.84 -0.79 -33.66
C LEU A 487 21.57 -0.40 -34.95
N ASN A 488 22.07 -1.37 -35.73
CA ASN A 488 22.71 -1.11 -37.01
C ASN A 488 21.69 -0.77 -38.12
N GLU A 489 20.47 -1.30 -38.07
CA GLU A 489 19.41 -0.95 -39.04
C GLU A 489 18.85 0.46 -38.82
N GLU A 490 18.74 0.94 -37.57
CA GLU A 490 18.39 2.34 -37.29
C GLU A 490 19.48 3.31 -37.77
N ILE A 491 20.76 2.97 -37.59
CA ILE A 491 21.89 3.79 -38.07
C ILE A 491 21.98 3.77 -39.61
N CYS A 492 21.67 2.64 -40.26
CA CYS A 492 21.67 2.57 -41.72
C CYS A 492 20.47 3.30 -42.35
N ASN A 493 19.29 3.28 -41.72
CA ASN A 493 18.09 3.93 -42.29
C ASN A 493 18.10 5.46 -42.19
N GLU A 494 18.82 6.06 -41.24
CA GLU A 494 19.03 7.52 -41.23
C GLU A 494 20.00 8.01 -42.32
N SER A 495 20.80 7.11 -42.92
CA SER A 495 21.79 7.49 -43.95
C SER A 495 21.25 7.49 -45.39
N SER A 496 20.03 7.01 -45.63
CA SER A 496 19.44 6.87 -46.98
C SER A 496 18.42 7.97 -47.38
N GLY A 497 18.24 9.01 -46.57
CA GLY A 497 17.31 10.13 -46.83
C GLY A 497 17.92 11.33 -47.56
N SER A 498 18.73 11.14 -48.60
CA SER A 498 19.25 12.25 -49.43
C SER A 498 18.25 12.65 -50.53
N GLY A 499 17.24 13.43 -50.14
CA GLY A 499 16.30 14.08 -51.05
C GLY A 499 16.62 15.57 -51.21
N SER A 500 17.43 15.89 -52.22
CA SER A 500 17.66 17.19 -52.86
C SER A 500 16.74 18.37 -52.43
N ARG A 501 17.29 19.32 -51.67
CA ARG A 501 16.85 20.73 -51.70
C ARG A 501 18.06 21.65 -51.87
N GLN A 502 18.13 22.25 -53.06
CA GLN A 502 19.08 23.30 -53.43
C GLN A 502 18.98 24.48 -52.45
N SER A 503 20.06 24.74 -51.69
CA SER A 503 20.21 25.98 -50.93
C SER A 503 21.01 27.00 -51.75
N LYS A 504 20.35 28.11 -52.07
CA LYS A 504 20.99 29.31 -52.63
C LYS A 504 21.94 29.89 -51.58
N ARG A 505 23.24 29.82 -51.88
CA ARG A 505 24.30 30.62 -51.24
C ARG A 505 23.95 32.11 -51.33
N ARG A 506 23.69 32.75 -50.20
CA ARG A 506 23.88 34.21 -50.05
C ARG A 506 25.05 34.45 -49.11
N LYS A 507 26.10 34.98 -49.71
CA LYS A 507 27.38 35.39 -49.13
C LYS A 507 27.16 36.75 -48.47
N VAL A 508 27.33 36.85 -47.15
CA VAL A 508 27.56 38.13 -46.47
C VAL A 508 28.72 37.92 -45.51
N ARG A 509 29.85 38.55 -45.83
CA ARG A 509 31.08 38.60 -45.06
C ARG A 509 31.32 40.07 -44.77
N GLY A 510 31.52 40.39 -43.49
CA GLY A 510 32.09 41.64 -43.01
C GLY A 510 31.11 42.80 -42.88
N ASP A 511 30.83 43.24 -41.66
CA ASP A 511 31.45 44.48 -41.17
C ASP A 511 31.05 44.84 -39.73
N LYS A 512 31.98 45.58 -39.09
CA LYS A 512 31.84 46.40 -37.87
C LYS A 512 31.92 45.73 -36.50
N ARG A 513 33.18 45.55 -36.08
CA ARG A 513 33.66 45.98 -34.76
C ARG A 513 33.56 47.52 -34.66
N GLN A 514 32.65 48.04 -33.85
CA GLN A 514 32.80 49.29 -33.09
C GLN A 514 31.52 49.52 -32.27
N GLN A 515 31.69 50.08 -31.07
CA GLN A 515 30.65 50.51 -30.11
C GLN A 515 30.16 49.45 -29.11
N ILE A 516 31.07 49.02 -28.23
CA ILE A 516 30.74 48.69 -26.82
C ILE A 516 31.74 49.46 -25.96
N GLY A 517 31.62 50.79 -25.99
CA GLY A 517 32.45 51.73 -25.22
C GLY A 517 31.64 52.77 -24.43
N ASP A 518 30.35 52.97 -24.73
CA ASP A 518 29.57 54.11 -24.22
C ASP A 518 28.38 53.70 -23.32
N LEU A 519 28.47 52.58 -22.61
CA LEU A 519 27.38 52.11 -21.72
C LEU A 519 27.80 51.91 -20.25
N LEU A 520 28.96 52.45 -19.86
CA LEU A 520 29.47 52.45 -18.47
C LEU A 520 29.99 53.82 -18.02
N ALA A 521 29.30 54.89 -18.40
CA ALA A 521 29.51 56.23 -17.84
C ALA A 521 28.16 56.96 -17.73
N GLY A 522 27.36 56.58 -16.73
CA GLY A 522 26.01 57.16 -16.56
C GLY A 522 25.36 56.90 -15.21
N VAL A 523 26.14 56.63 -14.17
CA VAL A 523 25.71 56.72 -12.76
C VAL A 523 26.95 57.16 -11.99
N MET A 524 27.09 58.47 -11.73
CA MET A 524 27.84 59.12 -10.64
C MET A 524 27.91 60.64 -10.91
N GLY A 525 27.27 61.43 -10.03
CA GLY A 525 27.31 62.90 -10.00
C GLY A 525 26.13 63.54 -10.76
N VAL A 526 25.35 64.46 -10.20
CA VAL A 526 25.71 65.57 -9.31
C VAL A 526 24.48 66.02 -8.51
N ILE A 527 24.74 66.39 -7.25
CA ILE A 527 24.15 67.45 -6.40
C ILE A 527 22.83 68.07 -6.88
#